data_AF-A0A1A9BH38-F1
#
_entry.id   AF-A0A1A9BH38-F1
#
_cell.length_a   1.000
_cell.length_b   1.000
_cell.length_c   1.000
_cell.angle_alpha   90.00
_cell.angle_beta   90.00
_cell.angle_gamma   90.00
#
_symmetry.space_group_name_H-M   'P 1'
#
loop_
_entity.id
_entity.type
_entity.pdbx_description
1 polymer ?
#
loop_
_entity_poly.entity_id
_entity_poly.type
_entity_poly.pdbx_seq_one_letter_code
_entity_poly.pdbx_strand_id
1 'polypeptide(L)'
;MEERLAALEAQVARLVGAAPPAEADDTAPEDMFWALAGLKRRVPADGPGAVLYTGTVHTADRHYDWQYGATVDDLLDGDWPALAGTLTALAHPVRLRLLREILGGRHGTAELADLDGLGTTGQLHHHLRQLAAAGWLRSGARGRYDIPPERVVPLLAILTAARR
;
A
#
# COMPACT_ATOMS: atom_id res chain seq x y z
N MET A 1 -7.47 30.63 -46.35
CA MET A 1 -6.73 29.89 -45.29
C MET A 1 -6.02 30.84 -44.33
N GLU A 2 -5.44 31.93 -44.82
CA GLU A 2 -4.71 32.93 -44.01
C GLU A 2 -5.54 33.55 -42.88
N GLU A 3 -6.82 33.85 -43.13
CA GLU A 3 -7.72 34.42 -42.13
C GLU A 3 -7.97 33.48 -40.94
N ARG A 4 -7.97 32.17 -41.19
CA ARG A 4 -8.15 31.13 -40.17
C ARG A 4 -6.86 30.89 -39.37
N LEU A 5 -5.70 31.13 -39.99
CA LEU A 5 -4.40 31.06 -39.32
C LEU A 5 -4.21 32.26 -38.38
N ALA A 6 -4.53 33.48 -38.84
CA ALA A 6 -4.46 34.70 -38.04
C ALA A 6 -5.40 34.64 -36.81
N ALA A 7 -6.60 34.06 -36.98
CA ALA A 7 -7.52 33.83 -35.87
C ALA A 7 -6.97 32.82 -34.85
N LEU A 8 -6.25 31.78 -35.32
CA LEU A 8 -5.60 30.80 -34.46
C LEU A 8 -4.42 31.42 -33.70
N GLU A 9 -3.57 32.19 -34.37
CA GLU A 9 -2.43 32.86 -33.76
C GLU A 9 -2.86 33.87 -32.69
N ALA A 10 -3.93 34.63 -32.94
CA ALA A 10 -4.52 35.54 -31.94
C ALA A 10 -5.15 34.79 -30.75
N GLN A 11 -5.67 33.59 -30.97
CA GLN A 11 -6.18 32.74 -29.88
C GLN A 11 -5.06 32.13 -29.05
N VAL A 12 -3.96 31.68 -29.69
CA VAL A 12 -2.77 31.18 -29.01
C VAL A 12 -2.09 32.29 -28.21
N ALA A 13 -1.94 33.50 -28.76
CA ALA A 13 -1.36 34.65 -28.07
C ALA A 13 -2.15 35.03 -26.80
N ARG A 14 -3.48 34.96 -26.86
CA ARG A 14 -4.34 35.19 -25.67
C ARG A 14 -4.21 34.08 -24.63
N LEU A 15 -4.11 32.82 -25.05
CA LEU A 15 -3.90 31.69 -24.14
C LEU A 15 -2.52 31.74 -23.46
N VAL A 16 -1.47 32.12 -24.20
CA VAL A 16 -0.11 32.25 -23.67
C VAL A 16 0.01 33.47 -22.76
N GLY A 17 -0.67 34.59 -23.07
CA GLY A 17 -0.65 35.80 -22.24
C GLY A 17 -1.59 35.78 -21.03
N ALA A 18 -2.61 34.92 -21.02
CA ALA A 18 -3.56 34.76 -19.92
C ALA A 18 -3.22 33.58 -18.99
N ALA A 19 -2.08 32.91 -19.21
CA ALA A 19 -1.52 32.08 -18.17
C ALA A 19 -1.31 32.99 -16.93
N PRO A 20 -1.87 32.64 -15.75
CA PRO A 20 -1.54 33.37 -14.53
C PRO A 20 -0.01 33.40 -14.40
N PRO A 21 0.58 34.46 -13.81
CA PRO A 21 2.01 34.48 -13.57
C PRO A 21 2.34 33.16 -12.89
N ALA A 22 3.22 32.37 -13.52
CA ALA A 22 3.75 31.17 -12.94
C ALA A 22 4.20 31.57 -11.54
N GLU A 23 3.46 31.09 -10.53
CA GLU A 23 3.85 31.26 -9.15
C GLU A 23 5.29 30.79 -9.09
N ALA A 24 6.12 31.67 -8.55
CA ALA A 24 7.55 31.50 -8.48
C ALA A 24 7.87 30.06 -8.11
N ASP A 25 8.75 29.48 -8.92
CA ASP A 25 9.27 28.13 -8.84
C ASP A 25 9.69 27.76 -7.40
N ASP A 26 8.74 27.19 -6.64
CA ASP A 26 8.92 26.53 -5.33
C ASP A 26 8.67 25.02 -5.47
N THR A 27 8.94 24.48 -6.66
CA THR A 27 8.49 23.16 -7.13
C THR A 27 9.25 21.96 -6.54
N ALA A 28 9.97 22.12 -5.41
CA ALA A 28 10.56 20.99 -4.69
C ALA A 28 10.80 21.34 -3.21
N PRO A 29 9.74 21.37 -2.40
CA PRO A 29 9.54 20.29 -1.40
C PRO A 29 8.10 19.77 -1.29
N GLU A 30 7.13 20.36 -2.01
CA GLU A 30 5.72 19.95 -1.94
C GLU A 30 5.47 18.56 -2.55
N ASP A 31 6.22 18.17 -3.59
CA ASP A 31 6.10 16.86 -4.25
C ASP A 31 6.66 15.71 -3.42
N MET A 32 7.60 15.95 -2.50
CA MET A 32 8.14 14.86 -1.67
C MET A 32 7.24 14.54 -0.47
N PHE A 33 6.61 15.58 0.09
CA PHE A 33 5.74 15.47 1.26
C PHE A 33 4.25 15.64 0.92
N TRP A 34 3.85 15.45 -0.34
CA TRP A 34 2.48 15.67 -0.81
C TRP A 34 1.43 14.97 0.08
N ALA A 35 1.73 13.74 0.50
CA ALA A 35 0.84 12.95 1.36
C ALA A 35 0.75 13.54 2.78
N LEU A 36 1.87 13.97 3.35
CA LEU A 36 1.92 14.60 4.67
C LEU A 36 1.25 15.98 4.66
N ALA A 37 1.52 16.80 3.64
CA ALA A 37 0.86 18.09 3.45
C ALA A 37 -0.65 17.91 3.29
N GLY A 38 -1.06 16.90 2.52
CA GLY A 38 -2.46 16.48 2.40
C GLY A 38 -3.08 16.08 3.74
N LEU A 39 -2.37 15.33 4.57
CA LEU A 39 -2.85 14.95 5.90
C LEU A 39 -2.98 16.15 6.84
N LYS A 40 -1.98 17.04 6.88
CA LYS A 40 -1.98 18.25 7.71
C LYS A 40 -3.19 19.15 7.43
N ARG A 41 -3.64 19.24 6.17
CA ARG A 41 -4.84 20.00 5.80
C ARG A 41 -6.15 19.39 6.29
N ARG A 42 -6.15 18.12 6.72
CA ARG A 42 -7.34 17.35 7.11
C ARG A 42 -7.45 17.10 8.62
N VAL A 43 -6.37 17.30 9.36
CA VAL A 43 -6.35 17.13 10.82
C VAL A 43 -6.44 18.49 11.51
N PRO A 44 -7.06 18.57 12.72
CA PRO A 44 -7.04 19.79 13.52
C PRO A 44 -5.60 20.24 13.82
N ALA A 45 -5.32 21.53 13.67
CA ALA A 45 -3.98 22.09 13.89
C ALA A 45 -3.50 21.92 15.34
N ASP A 46 -4.44 21.98 16.30
CA ASP A 46 -4.17 21.89 17.73
C ASP A 46 -4.39 20.46 18.29
N GLY A 47 -4.58 19.47 17.41
CA GLY A 47 -4.78 18.07 17.79
C GLY A 47 -3.47 17.26 17.86
N PRO A 48 -3.50 16.05 18.46
CA PRO A 48 -2.34 15.17 18.54
C PRO A 48 -1.92 14.60 17.18
N GLY A 49 -2.73 14.82 16.14
CA GLY A 49 -2.45 14.47 14.76
C GLY A 49 -3.05 13.13 14.34
N ALA A 50 -2.57 12.60 13.23
CA ALA A 50 -3.01 11.33 12.67
C ALA A 50 -1.85 10.64 11.95
N VAL A 51 -1.98 9.33 11.75
CA VAL A 51 -1.10 8.54 10.90
C VAL A 51 -1.90 8.09 9.68
N LEU A 52 -1.30 8.22 8.50
CA LEU A 52 -1.87 7.81 7.22
C LEU A 52 -0.91 6.85 6.53
N TYR A 53 -1.43 5.80 5.93
CA TYR A 53 -0.72 5.06 4.89
C TYR A 53 -1.62 4.88 3.67
N THR A 54 -0.99 4.81 2.50
CA THR A 54 -1.66 4.58 1.23
C THR A 54 -0.75 3.76 0.32
N GLY A 55 -1.34 3.09 -0.65
CA GLY A 55 -0.60 2.34 -1.66
C GLY A 55 -1.45 2.09 -2.87
N THR A 56 -0.79 2.13 -4.03
CA THR A 56 -1.31 1.63 -5.29
C THR A 56 -0.49 0.39 -5.65
N VAL A 57 -1.15 -0.75 -5.75
CA VAL A 57 -0.50 -2.06 -5.88
C VAL A 57 -1.09 -2.80 -7.06
N HIS A 58 -0.21 -3.27 -7.94
CA HIS A 58 -0.56 -4.16 -9.03
C HIS A 58 0.04 -5.54 -8.74
N THR A 59 -0.82 -6.55 -8.65
CA THR A 59 -0.41 -7.96 -8.72
C THR A 59 -0.70 -8.49 -10.13
N ALA A 60 -0.31 -9.74 -10.41
CA ALA A 60 -0.46 -10.33 -11.75
C ALA A 60 -1.90 -10.26 -12.30
N ASP A 61 -2.90 -10.34 -11.42
CA ASP A 61 -4.32 -10.42 -11.77
C ASP A 61 -5.18 -9.27 -11.20
N ARG A 62 -4.63 -8.40 -10.34
CA ARG A 62 -5.44 -7.44 -9.56
C ARG A 62 -4.75 -6.10 -9.36
N HIS A 63 -5.57 -5.11 -9.07
CA HIS A 63 -5.16 -3.77 -8.71
C HIS A 63 -5.82 -3.36 -7.41
N TYR A 64 -5.06 -2.73 -6.52
CA TYR A 64 -5.49 -2.27 -5.22
C TYR A 64 -5.07 -0.82 -5.04
N ASP A 65 -6.07 0.06 -4.94
CA ASP A 65 -5.89 1.40 -4.41
C ASP A 65 -6.47 1.44 -3.01
N TRP A 66 -5.62 1.76 -2.04
CA TRP A 66 -6.03 1.78 -0.64
C TRP A 66 -5.47 3.00 0.07
N GLN A 67 -6.28 3.58 0.93
CA GLN A 67 -5.87 4.62 1.86
C GLN A 67 -6.54 4.33 3.20
N TYR A 68 -5.74 4.41 4.26
CA TYR A 68 -6.25 4.30 5.62
C TYR A 68 -5.48 5.24 6.52
N GLY A 69 -6.20 5.89 7.43
CA GLY A 69 -5.61 6.69 8.48
C GLY A 69 -6.37 6.54 9.79
N ALA A 70 -5.68 6.81 10.88
CA ALA A 70 -6.23 6.82 12.23
C ALA A 70 -5.67 8.04 12.99
N THR A 71 -6.46 8.60 13.89
CA THR A 71 -5.96 9.66 14.77
C THR A 71 -4.93 9.08 15.74
N VAL A 72 -4.05 9.92 16.27
CA VAL A 72 -3.09 9.47 17.28
C VAL A 72 -3.83 8.98 18.53
N ASP A 73 -4.91 9.63 18.93
CA ASP A 73 -5.72 9.21 20.09
C ASP A 73 -6.32 7.81 19.88
N ASP A 74 -6.96 7.55 18.73
CA ASP A 74 -7.53 6.22 18.42
C ASP A 74 -6.46 5.11 18.44
N LEU A 75 -5.24 5.43 17.99
CA LEU A 75 -4.12 4.49 17.99
C LEU A 75 -3.60 4.22 19.41
N LEU A 76 -3.52 5.26 20.26
CA LEU A 76 -3.04 5.14 21.63
C LEU A 76 -4.07 4.46 22.55
N ASP A 77 -5.37 4.67 22.29
CA ASP A 77 -6.47 4.03 23.02
C ASP A 77 -6.73 2.57 22.59
N GLY A 78 -6.09 2.14 21.50
CA GLY A 78 -6.22 0.78 20.96
C GLY A 78 -5.56 -0.30 21.82
N ASP A 79 -6.10 -1.53 21.76
CA ASP A 79 -5.52 -2.71 22.41
C ASP A 79 -4.28 -3.21 21.64
N TRP A 80 -3.11 -2.65 21.96
CA TRP A 80 -1.84 -3.06 21.35
C TRP A 80 -1.50 -4.54 21.59
N PRO A 81 -1.70 -5.12 22.79
CA PRO A 81 -1.57 -6.56 22.98
C PRO A 81 -2.35 -7.42 21.99
N ALA A 82 -3.57 -7.03 21.60
CA ALA A 82 -4.35 -7.75 20.59
C ALA A 82 -3.68 -7.76 19.20
N LEU A 83 -2.81 -6.78 18.89
CA LEU A 83 -2.06 -6.73 17.64
C LEU A 83 -0.84 -7.67 17.64
N ALA A 84 -0.37 -8.11 18.81
CA ALA A 84 0.86 -8.89 18.94
C ALA A 84 0.84 -10.16 18.08
N GLY A 85 -0.25 -10.94 18.14
CA GLY A 85 -0.39 -12.17 17.34
C GLY A 85 -0.31 -11.90 15.83
N THR A 86 -0.92 -10.81 15.39
CA THR A 86 -0.91 -10.37 13.98
C THR A 86 0.51 -10.01 13.53
N LEU A 87 1.25 -9.23 14.34
CA LEU A 87 2.62 -8.81 14.01
C LEU A 87 3.62 -9.96 14.13
N THR A 88 3.52 -10.78 15.18
CA THR A 88 4.37 -11.96 15.37
C THR A 88 4.26 -12.92 14.19
N ALA A 89 3.07 -13.10 13.60
CA ALA A 89 2.90 -13.91 12.40
C ALA A 89 3.73 -13.41 11.20
N LEU A 90 4.07 -12.13 11.11
CA LEU A 90 4.97 -11.60 10.08
C LEU A 90 6.46 -11.74 10.44
N ALA A 91 6.81 -11.77 11.72
CA ALA A 91 8.20 -11.82 12.20
C ALA A 91 8.87 -13.20 12.02
N HIS A 92 8.84 -13.76 10.80
CA HIS A 92 9.49 -15.02 10.46
C HIS A 92 9.86 -15.10 8.97
N PRO A 93 11.13 -15.39 8.61
CA PRO A 93 11.60 -15.36 7.21
C PRO A 93 10.77 -16.22 6.25
N VAL A 94 10.43 -17.45 6.65
CA VAL A 94 9.63 -18.37 5.82
C VAL A 94 8.22 -17.82 5.57
N ARG A 95 7.60 -17.18 6.57
CA ARG A 95 6.24 -16.63 6.45
C ARG A 95 6.23 -15.39 5.54
N LEU A 96 7.24 -14.52 5.65
CA LEU A 96 7.41 -13.41 4.72
C LEU A 96 7.65 -13.88 3.29
N ARG A 97 8.45 -14.93 3.11
CA ARG A 97 8.66 -15.55 1.79
C ARG A 97 7.36 -16.09 1.22
N LEU A 98 6.58 -16.85 2.00
CA LEU A 98 5.27 -17.36 1.57
C LEU A 98 4.33 -16.24 1.12
N LEU A 99 4.22 -15.16 1.90
CA LEU A 99 3.41 -13.99 1.53
C LEU A 99 3.89 -13.35 0.22
N ARG A 100 5.21 -13.24 0.00
CA ARG A 100 5.78 -12.74 -1.24
C ARG A 100 5.39 -13.59 -2.45
N GLU A 101 5.48 -14.92 -2.33
CA GLU A 101 5.15 -15.83 -3.43
C GLU A 101 3.65 -15.84 -3.72
N ILE A 102 2.80 -15.70 -2.70
CA ILE A 102 1.34 -15.56 -2.87
C ILE A 102 0.99 -14.22 -3.53
N LEU A 103 1.62 -13.09 -3.14
CA LEU A 103 1.48 -11.82 -3.86
C LEU A 103 1.95 -11.91 -5.32
N GLY A 104 2.96 -12.75 -5.57
CA GLY A 104 3.50 -13.06 -6.89
C GLY A 104 2.64 -14.02 -7.73
N GLY A 105 1.51 -14.51 -7.20
CA GLY A 105 0.56 -15.34 -7.94
C GLY A 105 0.65 -16.85 -7.70
N ARG A 106 1.50 -17.32 -6.77
CA ARG A 106 1.54 -18.75 -6.38
C ARG A 106 0.60 -18.99 -5.21
N HIS A 107 -0.55 -19.58 -5.49
CA HIS A 107 -1.62 -19.70 -4.52
C HIS A 107 -1.80 -21.12 -3.98
N GLY A 108 -1.36 -22.14 -4.72
CA GLY A 108 -1.56 -23.54 -4.33
C GLY A 108 -0.54 -24.05 -3.31
N THR A 109 -0.97 -24.83 -2.33
CA THR A 109 -0.03 -25.49 -1.40
C THR A 109 1.00 -26.38 -2.10
N ALA A 110 0.64 -27.04 -3.20
CA ALA A 110 1.60 -27.84 -3.98
C ALA A 110 2.68 -26.96 -4.62
N GLU A 111 2.29 -25.87 -5.29
CA GLU A 111 3.20 -24.89 -5.88
C GLU A 111 4.12 -24.25 -4.83
N LEU A 112 3.57 -24.01 -3.63
CA LEU A 112 4.35 -23.50 -2.50
C LEU A 112 5.27 -24.57 -1.93
N ALA A 113 4.87 -25.84 -1.88
CA ALA A 113 5.70 -26.94 -1.38
C ALA A 113 6.92 -27.23 -2.25
N ASP A 114 6.83 -26.94 -3.55
CA ASP A 114 7.94 -27.09 -4.49
C ASP A 114 9.04 -26.02 -4.31
N LEU A 115 8.86 -25.07 -3.40
CA LEU A 115 9.85 -24.02 -3.13
C LEU A 115 10.96 -24.49 -2.19
N ASP A 116 12.19 -24.44 -2.68
CA ASP A 116 13.38 -24.72 -1.90
C ASP A 116 13.47 -23.83 -0.66
N GLY A 117 13.76 -24.44 0.50
CA GLY A 117 14.02 -23.72 1.74
C GLY A 117 12.77 -23.28 2.53
N LEU A 118 11.59 -23.82 2.23
CA LEU A 118 10.39 -23.65 3.08
C LEU A 118 10.24 -24.72 4.18
N GLY A 119 11.16 -25.68 4.23
CA GLY A 119 11.15 -26.78 5.20
C GLY A 119 10.34 -27.98 4.71
N THR A 120 9.97 -28.85 5.65
CA THR A 120 9.13 -30.03 5.36
C THR A 120 7.69 -29.63 5.07
N THR A 121 6.91 -30.51 4.43
CA THR A 121 5.46 -30.31 4.20
C THR A 121 4.70 -29.97 5.49
N GLY A 122 5.07 -30.60 6.61
CA GLY A 122 4.48 -30.30 7.93
C GLY A 122 4.79 -28.89 8.42
N GLN A 123 6.01 -28.39 8.18
CA GLN A 123 6.40 -27.01 8.50
C GLN A 123 5.65 -26.00 7.63
N LEU A 124 5.49 -26.29 6.34
CA LEU A 124 4.70 -25.45 5.43
C LEU A 124 3.25 -25.30 5.92
N HIS A 125 2.56 -26.41 6.20
CA HIS A 125 1.19 -26.35 6.71
C HIS A 125 1.08 -25.61 8.04
N HIS A 126 2.07 -25.77 8.92
CA HIS A 126 2.14 -25.03 10.17
C HIS A 126 2.21 -23.51 9.92
N HIS A 127 3.09 -23.07 9.01
CA HIS A 127 3.24 -21.66 8.66
C HIS A 127 1.98 -21.06 8.02
N LEU A 128 1.37 -21.76 7.07
CA LEU A 128 0.13 -21.32 6.42
C LEU A 128 -1.02 -21.20 7.44
N ARG A 129 -1.13 -22.14 8.37
CA ARG A 129 -2.14 -22.09 9.44
C ARG A 129 -1.92 -20.91 10.39
N GLN A 130 -0.67 -20.60 10.74
CA GLN A 130 -0.36 -19.44 11.59
C GLN A 130 -0.70 -18.12 10.89
N LEU A 131 -0.35 -17.99 9.61
CA LEU A 131 -0.71 -16.81 8.81
C LEU A 131 -2.23 -16.66 8.66
N ALA A 132 -2.94 -17.76 8.43
CA ALA A 132 -4.40 -17.75 8.34
C ALA A 132 -5.07 -17.40 9.68
N ALA A 133 -4.60 -17.97 10.78
CA ALA A 133 -5.10 -17.67 12.13
C ALA A 133 -4.88 -16.21 12.52
N ALA A 134 -3.79 -15.59 12.05
CA ALA A 134 -3.51 -14.17 12.22
C ALA A 134 -4.24 -13.26 11.21
N GLY A 135 -5.05 -13.82 10.31
CA GLY A 135 -5.83 -13.07 9.32
C GLY A 135 -5.02 -12.53 8.14
N TRP A 136 -3.76 -12.95 7.96
CA TRP A 136 -2.94 -12.59 6.81
C TRP A 136 -3.26 -13.40 5.55
N LEU A 137 -3.82 -14.59 5.73
CA LEU A 137 -4.26 -15.45 4.63
C LEU A 137 -5.72 -15.90 4.84
N ARG A 138 -6.41 -16.13 3.73
CA ARG A 138 -7.65 -16.90 3.67
C ARG A 138 -7.38 -18.20 2.92
N SER A 139 -7.88 -19.31 3.46
CA SER A 139 -7.90 -20.58 2.74
C SER A 139 -9.07 -20.56 1.75
N GLY A 140 -8.77 -20.76 0.47
CA GLY A 140 -9.76 -21.02 -0.57
C GLY A 140 -10.01 -22.52 -0.75
N ALA A 141 -10.77 -22.86 -1.79
CA ALA A 141 -10.99 -24.25 -2.19
C ALA A 141 -9.68 -24.91 -2.65
N ARG A 142 -9.59 -26.24 -2.48
CA ARG A 142 -8.50 -27.09 -3.03
C ARG A 142 -7.08 -26.73 -2.54
N GLY A 143 -6.93 -26.28 -1.29
CA GLY A 143 -5.61 -25.98 -0.73
C GLY A 143 -4.99 -24.69 -1.28
N ARG A 144 -5.80 -23.79 -1.86
CA ARG A 144 -5.33 -22.46 -2.24
C ARG A 144 -5.32 -21.52 -1.06
N TYR A 145 -4.36 -20.60 -1.02
CA TYR A 145 -4.28 -19.51 -0.07
C TYR A 145 -4.18 -18.18 -0.80
N ASP A 146 -4.91 -17.20 -0.30
CA ASP A 146 -4.95 -15.84 -0.84
C ASP A 146 -4.77 -14.83 0.30
N ILE A 147 -4.07 -13.73 0.03
CA ILE A 147 -4.03 -12.60 0.96
C ILE A 147 -5.35 -11.83 0.78
N PRO A 148 -6.11 -11.57 1.87
CA PRO A 148 -7.31 -10.74 1.78
C PRO A 148 -7.01 -9.40 1.09
N PRO A 149 -7.85 -8.90 0.17
CA PRO A 149 -7.66 -7.60 -0.47
C PRO A 149 -7.33 -6.47 0.52
N GLU A 150 -8.05 -6.43 1.65
CA GLU A 150 -7.87 -5.46 2.73
C GLU A 150 -6.56 -5.60 3.51
N ARG A 151 -5.75 -6.65 3.26
CA ARG A 151 -4.45 -6.90 3.88
C ARG A 151 -3.26 -6.66 2.94
N VAL A 152 -3.49 -6.53 1.63
CA VAL A 152 -2.41 -6.38 0.64
C VAL A 152 -1.62 -5.09 0.89
N VAL A 153 -2.29 -3.94 0.88
CA VAL A 153 -1.63 -2.64 1.10
C VAL A 153 -1.09 -2.52 2.54
N PRO A 154 -1.83 -2.90 3.60
CA PRO A 154 -1.27 -2.89 4.95
C PRO A 154 -0.01 -3.76 5.13
N LEU A 155 0.04 -4.95 4.53
CA LEU A 155 1.23 -5.80 4.55
C LEU A 155 2.44 -5.07 3.94
N LEU A 156 2.26 -4.48 2.75
CA LEU A 156 3.32 -3.77 2.06
C LEU A 156 3.72 -2.47 2.77
N ALA A 157 2.78 -1.80 3.44
CA ALA A 157 3.06 -0.64 4.29
C ALA A 157 3.93 -1.03 5.49
N ILE A 158 3.62 -2.14 6.18
CA ILE A 158 4.44 -2.67 7.28
C ILE A 158 5.85 -3.00 6.79
N LEU A 159 5.97 -3.69 5.65
CA LEU A 159 7.28 -4.02 5.08
C LEU A 159 8.05 -2.76 4.66
N THR A 160 7.38 -1.74 4.15
CA THR A 160 8.00 -0.46 3.80
C THR A 160 8.50 0.27 5.05
N ALA A 161 7.69 0.33 6.11
CA ALA A 161 8.07 0.94 7.38
C ALA A 161 9.20 0.19 8.11
N ALA A 162 9.38 -1.10 7.84
CA ALA A 162 10.48 -1.90 8.38
C ALA A 162 11.81 -1.73 7.64
N ARG A 163 11.82 -1.10 6.45
CA ARG A 163 13.05 -0.80 5.70
C ARG A 163 13.75 0.40 6.34
N ARG A 164 15.08 0.33 6.44
CA ARG A 164 15.94 1.44 6.89
C ARG A 164 16.51 2.18 5.70
#